data_AF-A0A7V3QLH7-F1
#
_entry.id   AF-A0A7V3QLH7-F1
#
_cell.length_a   1.000
_cell.length_b   1.000
_cell.length_c   1.000
_cell.angle_alpha   90.00
_cell.angle_beta   90.00
_cell.angle_gamma   90.00
#
_symmetry.space_group_name_H-M   'P 1'
#
loop_
_entity.id
_entity.type
_entity.pdbx_description
1 polymer ?
#
loop_
_entity_poly.entity_id
_entity_poly.type
_entity_poly.pdbx_seq_one_letter_code
_entity_poly.pdbx_strand_id
1 'polypeptide(L)'
;MVNVLQPCVTFNKVNTYQYYLQRVYKLEKDYQKDNFKLALEKALEVNEEKFPLGVIYQVKRPCYHESLPQTFSLPLVEKKRFLEYDSLIKEFI
;
A
#
# COMPACT_ATOMS: atom_id res chain seq x y z
N MET A 1 -2.03 -2.15 0.65
CA MET A 1 -1.21 -3.26 1.21
C MET A 1 -2.12 -4.15 2.02
N VAL A 2 -1.92 -5.46 1.96
CA VAL A 2 -2.58 -6.44 2.84
C VAL A 2 -1.49 -7.35 3.38
N ASN A 3 -1.33 -7.42 4.71
CA ASN A 3 -0.42 -8.36 5.34
C ASN A 3 -1.22 -9.61 5.75
N VAL A 4 -0.77 -10.79 5.33
CA VAL A 4 -1.44 -12.06 5.62
C VAL A 4 -0.55 -12.89 6.54
N LEU A 5 -1.06 -13.23 7.72
CA LEU A 5 -0.36 -14.12 8.66
C LEU A 5 -0.41 -15.55 8.11
N GLN A 6 0.66 -15.96 7.43
CA GLN A 6 0.75 -17.25 6.77
C GLN A 6 1.77 -18.16 7.50
N PRO A 7 1.32 -19.19 8.23
CA PRO A 7 2.23 -20.14 8.87
C PRO A 7 2.96 -21.00 7.82
N CYS A 8 4.25 -21.26 8.03
CA CYS A 8 5.05 -22.16 7.19
C CYS A 8 5.23 -23.52 7.88
N VAL A 9 4.38 -24.48 7.53
CA VAL A 9 4.29 -25.80 8.20
C VAL A 9 5.58 -26.62 8.12
N THR A 10 6.42 -26.41 7.11
CA THR A 10 7.65 -27.18 6.90
C THR A 10 8.78 -26.68 7.79
N PHE A 11 9.04 -25.36 7.80
CA PHE A 11 10.25 -24.78 8.39
C PHE A 11 10.02 -23.99 9.67
N ASN A 12 8.89 -23.29 9.81
CA ASN A 12 8.61 -22.48 11.00
C ASN A 12 7.68 -23.26 11.95
N LYS A 13 8.27 -23.94 12.92
CA LYS A 13 7.57 -24.73 13.94
C LYS A 13 7.09 -23.91 15.13
N VAL A 14 7.47 -22.62 15.22
CA VAL A 14 7.11 -21.72 16.33
C VAL A 14 5.84 -20.96 15.99
N ASN A 15 5.80 -20.24 14.87
CA ASN A 15 4.63 -19.46 14.45
C ASN A 15 3.63 -20.33 13.67
N THR A 16 3.04 -21.29 14.38
CA THR A 16 2.04 -22.22 13.84
C THR A 16 0.67 -21.56 13.69
N TYR A 17 -0.28 -22.31 13.10
CA TYR A 17 -1.67 -21.87 13.02
C TYR A 17 -2.28 -21.58 14.40
N GLN A 18 -2.08 -22.49 15.36
CA GLN A 18 -2.54 -22.31 16.75
C GLN A 18 -1.90 -21.09 17.41
N TYR A 19 -0.59 -20.84 17.18
CA TYR A 19 0.10 -19.67 17.72
C TYR A 19 -0.61 -18.37 17.32
N TYR A 20 -0.93 -18.21 16.03
CA TYR A 20 -1.62 -17.02 15.54
C TYR A 20 -3.08 -16.97 16.01
N LEU A 21 -3.83 -18.09 15.96
CA LEU A 21 -5.24 -18.11 16.37
C LEU A 21 -5.48 -17.62 17.80
N GLN A 22 -4.55 -17.90 18.72
CA GLN A 22 -4.64 -17.47 20.12
C GLN A 22 -4.35 -15.98 20.31
N ARG A 23 -3.74 -15.33 19.31
CA ARG A 23 -3.15 -13.98 19.41
C ARG A 23 -3.78 -12.97 18.47
N VAL A 24 -4.55 -13.43 17.50
CA VAL A 24 -5.32 -12.56 16.61
C VAL A 24 -6.58 -12.06 17.29
N TYR A 25 -6.95 -10.83 16.99
CA TYR A 25 -8.25 -10.27 17.36
C TYR A 25 -8.78 -9.41 16.21
N LYS A 26 -10.10 -9.23 16.13
CA LYS A 26 -10.70 -8.38 15.11
C LYS A 26 -10.83 -6.95 15.66
N LEU A 27 -10.42 -5.97 14.86
CA LEU A 27 -10.73 -4.57 15.16
C LEU A 27 -12.26 -4.36 15.19
N GLU A 28 -12.69 -3.43 16.05
CA GLU A 28 -14.10 -3.07 16.17
C GLU A 28 -14.62 -2.38 14.89
N LYS A 29 -15.94 -2.40 14.69
CA LYS A 29 -16.55 -1.89 13.45
C LYS A 29 -16.43 -0.37 13.31
N ASP A 30 -16.37 0.32 14.44
CA ASP A 30 -16.26 1.77 14.61
C ASP A 30 -14.81 2.26 14.74
N TYR A 31 -13.82 1.37 14.54
CA TYR A 31 -12.42 1.72 14.54
C TYR A 31 -12.09 2.83 13.50
N GLN A 32 -11.43 3.90 13.98
CA GLN A 32 -11.04 5.06 13.18
C GLN A 32 -9.82 4.78 12.30
N LYS A 33 -10.07 4.25 11.11
CA LYS A 33 -9.04 3.87 10.13
C LYS A 33 -8.35 5.04 9.40
N ASP A 34 -8.81 6.27 9.55
CA ASP A 34 -8.20 7.46 8.94
C ASP A 34 -7.19 8.17 9.87
N ASN A 35 -7.08 7.73 11.12
CA ASN A 35 -6.11 8.25 12.08
C ASN A 35 -4.77 7.49 12.00
N PHE A 36 -3.75 8.15 11.45
CA PHE A 36 -2.43 7.54 11.28
C PHE A 36 -1.73 7.17 12.59
N LYS A 37 -1.90 7.96 13.65
CA LYS A 37 -1.26 7.68 14.95
C LYS A 37 -1.86 6.43 15.58
N LEU A 38 -3.19 6.33 15.58
CA LEU A 38 -3.91 5.17 16.09
C LEU A 38 -3.57 3.90 15.27
N ALA A 39 -3.48 4.04 13.95
CA ALA A 39 -3.05 2.96 13.07
C ALA A 39 -1.64 2.46 13.40
N LEU A 40 -0.71 3.37 13.68
CA LEU A 40 0.65 3.02 14.06
C LEU A 40 0.69 2.31 15.42
N GLU A 41 -0.03 2.83 16.41
CA GLU A 41 -0.17 2.19 17.74
C GLU A 41 -0.69 0.76 17.59
N LYS A 42 -1.73 0.54 16.79
CA LYS A 42 -2.27 -0.79 16.50
C LYS A 42 -1.29 -1.69 15.76
N ALA A 43 -0.55 -1.16 14.79
CA ALA A 43 0.45 -1.94 14.06
C ALA A 43 1.61 -2.39 14.96
N LEU A 44 1.95 -1.63 16.00
CA LEU A 44 3.04 -1.94 16.93
C LEU A 44 2.67 -3.02 17.97
N GLU A 45 1.39 -3.33 18.16
CA GLU A 45 0.94 -4.40 19.06
C GLU A 45 1.51 -5.79 18.67
N VAL A 46 1.97 -5.96 17.43
CA VAL A 46 2.66 -7.19 16.99
C VAL A 46 3.92 -7.48 17.79
N ASN A 47 4.57 -6.45 18.36
CA ASN A 47 5.74 -6.61 19.24
C ASN A 47 5.37 -7.21 20.60
N GLU A 48 4.09 -7.15 20.98
CA GLU A 48 3.53 -7.77 22.17
C GLU A 48 2.83 -9.10 21.84
N GLU A 49 3.12 -9.68 20.67
CA GLU A 49 2.45 -10.88 20.14
C GLU A 49 0.92 -10.74 20.02
N LYS A 50 0.38 -9.53 19.75
CA LYS A 50 -1.04 -9.31 19.45
C LYS A 50 -1.21 -8.91 18.00
N PHE A 51 -2.14 -9.55 17.30
CA PHE A 51 -2.29 -9.36 15.85
C PHE A 51 -3.68 -8.82 15.49
N PRO A 52 -3.82 -7.50 15.29
CA PRO A 52 -5.09 -6.92 14.85
C PRO A 52 -5.44 -7.35 13.42
N LEU A 53 -6.66 -7.85 13.25
CA LEU A 53 -7.24 -8.22 11.96
C LEU A 53 -8.27 -7.17 11.53
N GLY A 54 -8.13 -6.70 10.30
CA GLY A 54 -9.03 -5.71 9.70
C GLY A 54 -8.28 -4.64 8.94
N VAL A 55 -8.94 -3.52 8.68
CA VAL A 55 -8.34 -2.35 8.02
C VAL A 55 -7.74 -1.44 9.09
N ILE A 56 -6.43 -1.53 9.29
CA ILE A 56 -5.70 -0.72 10.30
C ILE A 56 -5.62 0.76 9.88
N TYR A 57 -5.46 1.03 8.59
CA TYR A 57 -5.38 2.38 8.04
C TYR A 57 -5.95 2.44 6.63
N GLN A 58 -6.73 3.48 6.34
CA GLN A 58 -7.27 3.76 5.02
C GLN A 58 -7.55 5.26 4.88
N VAL A 59 -6.92 5.88 3.89
CA VAL A 59 -7.18 7.26 3.49
C VAL A 59 -7.29 7.35 1.97
N LYS A 60 -8.05 8.33 1.49
CA LYS A 60 -8.05 8.70 0.07
C LYS A 60 -7.02 9.79 -0.14
N ARG A 61 -6.07 9.56 -1.05
CA ARG A 61 -5.07 10.53 -1.51
C ARG A 61 -4.87 10.34 -3.01
N PRO A 62 -4.43 11.38 -3.75
CA PRO A 62 -4.12 11.22 -5.15
C PRO A 62 -3.11 10.09 -5.36
N CYS A 63 -3.40 9.22 -6.33
CA CYS A 63 -2.47 8.23 -6.82
C CYS A 63 -1.33 8.93 -7.56
N TYR A 64 -0.16 8.29 -7.59
CA TYR A 64 1.03 8.86 -8.23
C TYR A 64 0.76 9.28 -9.70
N HIS A 65 0.07 8.45 -10.47
CA HIS A 65 -0.23 8.74 -11.88
C HIS A 65 -1.13 9.98 -12.08
N GLU A 66 -1.92 10.38 -11.09
CA GLU A 66 -2.78 11.58 -11.13
C GLU A 66 -1.95 12.86 -10.96
N SER A 67 -0.76 12.77 -10.35
CA SER A 67 0.17 13.88 -10.20
C SER A 67 1.04 14.13 -11.45
N LEU A 68 1.00 13.22 -12.42
CA LEU A 68 1.84 13.28 -13.62
C LEU A 68 1.10 13.96 -14.77
N PRO A 69 1.53 15.16 -15.22
CA PRO A 69 0.87 15.86 -16.32
C PRO A 69 0.93 15.05 -17.63
N GLN A 70 1.97 14.24 -17.81
CA GLN A 70 2.14 13.40 -19.00
C GLN A 70 1.13 12.25 -19.09
N THR A 71 0.46 11.84 -18.02
CA THR A 71 -0.51 10.73 -18.02
C THR A 71 -1.90 11.15 -17.56
N PHE A 72 -2.14 12.45 -17.42
CA PHE A 72 -3.39 12.98 -16.88
C PHE A 72 -4.62 12.66 -17.74
N SER A 73 -4.47 12.69 -19.07
CA SER A 73 -5.61 12.53 -20.01
C SER A 73 -5.62 11.20 -20.77
N LEU A 74 -4.46 10.71 -21.21
CA LEU A 74 -4.33 9.51 -22.02
C LEU A 74 -3.10 8.70 -21.59
N PRO A 75 -3.16 7.35 -21.66
CA PRO A 75 -1.97 6.51 -21.57
C PRO A 75 -0.91 6.94 -22.57
N LEU A 76 0.37 6.82 -22.20
CA LEU A 76 1.48 7.25 -23.07
C LEU A 76 1.48 6.56 -24.45
N VAL A 77 1.01 5.31 -24.52
CA VAL A 77 0.94 4.54 -25.77
C VAL A 77 -0.05 5.13 -26.78
N GLU A 78 -1.06 5.86 -26.32
CA GLU A 78 -2.08 6.49 -27.17
C GLU A 78 -1.73 7.93 -27.53
N LYS A 79 -0.70 8.51 -26.91
CA LYS A 79 -0.26 9.87 -27.23
C LYS A 79 0.42 9.90 -28.60
N LYS A 80 0.02 10.87 -29.43
CA LYS A 80 0.69 11.15 -30.70
C LYS A 80 2.14 11.54 -30.42
N ARG A 81 3.06 10.92 -31.17
CA ARG A 81 4.49 11.24 -31.10
C ARG A 81 4.71 12.67 -31.63
N PHE A 82 5.59 13.40 -30.96
CA PHE A 82 6.11 14.65 -31.48
C PHE A 82 7.06 14.35 -32.65
N LEU A 83 6.85 15.01 -33.79
CA LEU A 83 7.59 14.76 -35.03
C LEU A 83 8.34 16.00 -35.55
N GLU A 84 8.15 17.18 -34.95
CA GLU A 84 8.75 18.44 -35.42
C GLU A 84 10.19 18.63 -34.91
N TYR A 85 11.06 17.67 -35.22
CA TYR A 85 12.44 17.63 -34.70
C TYR A 85 13.29 18.85 -35.07
N ASP A 86 13.06 19.45 -36.23
CA ASP A 86 13.81 20.63 -36.71
C ASP A 86 13.70 21.83 -35.76
N SER A 87 12.56 21.97 -35.06
CA SER A 87 12.37 23.02 -34.07
C SER A 87 13.27 22.83 -32.85
N LEU A 88 13.43 21.58 -32.40
CA LEU A 88 14.27 21.22 -31.26
C LEU A 88 15.75 21.35 -31.60
N ILE A 89 16.17 20.95 -32.81
CA ILE A 89 17.58 20.99 -33.23
C ILE A 89 18.12 22.43 -33.27
N LYS A 90 17.28 23.39 -33.67
CA LYS A 90 17.65 24.82 -33.70
C LYS A 90 17.97 25.40 -32.32
N GLU A 91 17.50 24.79 -31.24
CA GLU A 91 17.81 25.26 -29.87
C GLU A 91 19.19 24.81 -29.36
N PHE A 92 19.86 23.89 -30.08
CA PHE A 92 21.18 23.34 -29.70
C PHE A 92 22.36 23.92 -30.52
N ILE A 93 22.10 24.83 -31.47
CA ILE A 93 23.10 25.52 -32.29
C ILE A 93 23.12 27.00 -31.89
#